data_AF-B1WWK0-F1
#
_entry.id   AF-B1WWK0-F1
#
_cell.length_a   1.000
_cell.length_b   1.000
_cell.length_c   1.000
_cell.angle_alpha   90.00
_cell.angle_beta   90.00
_cell.angle_gamma   90.00
#
_symmetry.space_group_name_H-M   'P 1'
#
loop_
_entity.id
_entity.type
_entity.pdbx_description
1 polymer ?
#
loop_
_entity_poly.entity_id
_entity_poly.type
_entity_poly.pdbx_seq_one_letter_code
_entity_poly.pdbx_strand_id
1 'polypeptide(L)'
;MNNSTENENKRVLNEGDRIKEENQTVEEKSKQIAVDTWDIVGHEVVPTYFIVENEDGSQKALHHIKDAEEISDTIRQARTDENGERKWW
;
A
#
# COMPACT_ATOMS: atom_id res chain seq x y z
N MET A 1 13.28 2.07 -38.39
CA MET A 1 12.98 3.28 -37.58
C MET A 1 12.71 2.83 -36.16
N ASN A 2 13.38 3.44 -35.18
CA ASN A 2 13.34 3.06 -33.77
C ASN A 2 12.02 3.52 -33.14
N ASN A 3 11.14 2.58 -32.79
CA ASN A 3 9.91 2.83 -32.01
C ASN A 3 10.19 2.85 -30.49
N SER A 4 11.33 3.43 -30.08
CA SER A 4 11.75 3.42 -28.67
C SER A 4 11.26 4.61 -27.85
N THR A 5 10.57 5.59 -28.46
CA THR A 5 10.26 6.87 -27.82
C THR A 5 8.79 7.09 -27.44
N GLU A 6 7.87 6.16 -27.73
CA GLU A 6 6.45 6.35 -27.40
C GLU A 6 6.05 5.92 -25.97
N ASN A 7 6.87 5.11 -25.28
CA ASN A 7 6.55 4.56 -23.95
C ASN A 7 7.33 5.21 -22.79
N GLU A 8 8.06 6.29 -23.06
CA GLU A 8 8.73 7.12 -22.04
C GLU A 8 7.79 8.21 -21.49
N ASN A 9 6.68 8.46 -22.19
CA ASN A 9 5.74 9.53 -21.86
C ASN A 9 4.71 9.09 -20.82
N LYS A 10 4.91 9.61 -19.60
CA LYS A 10 3.97 9.70 -18.47
C LYS A 10 3.96 8.51 -17.49
N ARG A 11 5.10 8.23 -16.89
CA ARG A 11 5.16 7.49 -15.62
C ARG A 11 4.61 8.38 -14.50
N VAL A 12 3.31 8.26 -14.20
CA VAL A 12 2.64 8.99 -13.11
C VAL A 12 2.96 8.37 -11.73
N LEU A 13 3.38 7.10 -11.71
CA LEU A 13 3.64 6.32 -10.51
C LEU A 13 5.14 6.16 -10.25
N ASN A 14 5.52 6.15 -8.98
CA ASN A 14 6.87 5.80 -8.56
C ASN A 14 7.16 4.33 -8.93
N GLU A 15 8.43 3.96 -9.07
CA GLU A 15 8.78 2.58 -9.41
C GLU A 15 8.33 1.59 -8.32
N GLY A 16 8.36 2.01 -7.06
CA GLY A 16 7.88 1.27 -5.90
C GLY A 16 6.35 1.09 -5.84
N ASP A 17 5.58 1.95 -6.53
CA ASP A 17 4.11 1.89 -6.62
C ASP A 17 3.62 0.90 -7.69
N ARG A 18 4.55 0.26 -8.41
CA ARG A 18 4.20 -0.71 -9.45
C ARG A 18 3.82 -2.03 -8.81
N ILE A 19 2.60 -2.48 -9.08
CA ILE A 19 2.18 -3.85 -8.78
C ILE A 19 2.91 -4.77 -9.74
N LYS A 20 3.63 -5.75 -9.18
CA LYS A 20 4.26 -6.80 -9.99
C LYS A 20 3.17 -7.67 -10.62
N GLU A 21 3.39 -8.10 -11.85
CA GLU A 21 2.49 -9.03 -12.53
C GLU A 21 2.48 -10.42 -11.88
N GLU A 22 3.59 -10.79 -11.21
CA GLU A 22 3.69 -12.02 -10.43
C GLU A 22 2.96 -11.88 -9.08
N ASN A 23 2.25 -12.94 -8.68
CA ASN A 23 1.64 -13.00 -7.36
C ASN A 23 2.72 -13.02 -6.27
N GLN A 24 2.67 -12.05 -5.37
CA GLN A 24 3.58 -11.93 -4.22
C GLN A 24 2.89 -12.31 -2.91
N THR A 25 3.66 -12.83 -1.95
CA THR A 25 3.14 -13.13 -0.60
C THR A 25 2.89 -11.85 0.20
N VAL A 26 2.19 -11.97 1.33
CA VAL A 26 1.93 -10.84 2.25
C VAL A 26 3.25 -10.29 2.80
N GLU A 27 4.20 -11.17 3.15
CA GLU A 27 5.52 -10.80 3.66
C GLU A 27 6.34 -10.04 2.61
N GLU A 28 6.26 -10.43 1.34
CA GLU A 28 6.95 -9.74 0.25
C GLU A 28 6.36 -8.36 -0.02
N LYS A 29 5.02 -8.25 -0.01
CA LYS A 29 4.30 -6.97 -0.16
C LYS A 29 4.58 -6.02 1.01
N SER A 30 4.73 -6.56 2.23
CA SER A 30 5.04 -5.76 3.43
C SER A 30 6.39 -5.04 3.36
N LYS A 31 7.33 -5.56 2.56
CA LYS A 31 8.67 -4.99 2.37
C LYS A 31 8.74 -4.00 1.20
N GLN A 32 7.65 -3.83 0.44
CA GLN A 32 7.64 -2.99 -0.74
C GLN A 32 7.48 -1.52 -0.35
N ILE A 33 8.40 -0.69 -0.83
CA ILE A 33 8.50 0.74 -0.54
C ILE A 33 8.18 1.52 -1.80
N ALA A 34 7.25 2.46 -1.69
CA ALA A 34 6.79 3.35 -2.74
C ALA A 34 7.74 4.52 -2.96
N VAL A 35 8.13 5.15 -1.85
CA VAL A 35 9.01 6.31 -1.81
C VAL A 35 10.06 6.06 -0.73
N ASP A 36 11.32 6.25 -1.09
CA ASP A 36 12.46 6.27 -0.18
C ASP A 36 13.38 7.41 -0.63
N THR A 37 13.23 8.58 -0.01
CA THR A 37 13.96 9.78 -0.46
C THR A 37 14.26 10.75 0.68
N TRP A 38 15.30 11.54 0.51
CA TRP A 38 15.60 12.69 1.36
C TRP A 38 15.02 13.97 0.76
N ASP A 39 14.40 14.79 1.61
CA ASP A 39 14.05 16.18 1.33
C ASP A 39 14.71 17.10 2.39
N ILE A 40 14.67 18.42 2.15
CA ILE A 40 15.20 19.44 3.07
C ILE A 40 14.61 19.33 4.49
N VAL A 41 13.41 18.75 4.62
CA VAL A 41 12.70 18.54 5.89
C VAL A 41 13.05 17.21 6.57
N GLY A 42 13.69 16.26 5.87
CA GLY A 42 14.05 14.97 6.44
C GLY A 42 13.99 13.81 5.44
N HIS A 43 14.20 12.60 5.97
CA HIS A 43 14.09 11.34 5.23
C HIS A 43 12.65 10.83 5.28
N GLU A 44 12.07 10.57 4.10
CA GLU A 44 10.70 10.11 3.94
C GLU A 44 10.71 8.68 3.38
N VAL A 45 10.02 7.77 4.07
CA VAL A 45 9.83 6.39 3.63
C VAL A 45 8.34 6.06 3.65
N VAL A 46 7.78 5.80 2.47
CA VAL A 46 6.37 5.49 2.29
C VAL A 46 6.21 4.04 1.82
N PRO A 47 5.47 3.18 2.56
CA PRO A 47 5.20 1.82 2.11
C PRO A 47 4.15 1.78 0.98
N THR A 48 4.25 0.79 0.10
CA THR A 48 3.27 0.57 -0.98
C THR A 48 1.98 -0.09 -0.47
N TYR A 49 2.10 -0.97 0.52
CA TYR A 49 1.00 -1.75 1.07
C TYR A 49 0.83 -1.54 2.58
N PHE A 50 -0.41 -1.52 3.03
CA PHE A 50 -0.78 -1.62 4.44
C PHE A 50 -1.09 -3.08 4.77
N ILE A 51 -0.47 -3.60 5.83
CA ILE A 51 -0.79 -4.94 6.33
C ILE A 51 -1.90 -4.83 7.37
N VAL A 52 -3.01 -5.50 7.10
CA VAL A 52 -4.21 -5.53 7.93
C VAL A 52 -4.44 -6.94 8.41
N GLU A 53 -4.78 -7.08 9.69
CA GLU A 53 -5.22 -8.33 10.30
C GLU A 53 -6.76 -8.31 10.42
N ASN A 54 -7.41 -9.32 9.84
CA ASN A 54 -8.86 -9.50 9.90
C ASN A 54 -9.26 -10.19 11.22
N GLU A 55 -10.57 -10.24 11.49
CA GLU A 55 -11.15 -10.90 12.69
C GLU A 55 -10.72 -12.37 12.87
N ASP A 56 -10.52 -13.09 11.76
CA ASP A 56 -10.12 -14.50 11.75
C ASP A 56 -8.61 -14.71 11.94
N GLY A 57 -7.85 -13.63 12.15
CA GLY A 57 -6.38 -13.63 12.25
C GLY A 57 -5.66 -13.73 10.91
N SER A 58 -6.38 -13.73 9.78
CA SER A 58 -5.76 -13.69 8.45
C SER A 58 -5.19 -12.30 8.17
N GLN A 59 -4.03 -12.25 7.50
CA GLN A 59 -3.41 -10.99 7.09
C GLN A 59 -3.64 -10.71 5.61
N LYS A 60 -3.93 -9.46 5.28
CA LYS A 60 -4.04 -8.94 3.92
C LYS A 60 -3.10 -7.75 3.72
N ALA A 61 -2.53 -7.66 2.53
CA ALA A 61 -1.75 -6.51 2.09
C ALA A 61 -2.58 -5.65 1.14
N LEU A 62 -2.99 -4.47 1.58
CA LEU A 62 -3.83 -3.52 0.82
C LEU A 62 -2.97 -2.42 0.20
N HIS A 63 -3.04 -2.22 -1.11
CA HIS A 63 -2.29 -1.19 -1.82
C HIS A 63 -2.86 0.20 -1.53
N HIS A 64 -2.00 1.15 -1.17
CA HIS A 64 -2.40 2.47 -0.68
C HIS A 64 -3.22 3.36 -1.65
N ILE A 65 -3.37 2.97 -2.92
CA ILE A 65 -4.01 3.74 -4.00
C ILE A 65 -5.16 2.91 -4.56
N LYS A 66 -4.88 1.66 -4.94
CA LYS A 66 -5.88 0.80 -5.57
C LYS A 66 -6.96 0.33 -4.59
N ASP A 67 -6.59 0.12 -3.33
CA ASP A 67 -7.46 -0.48 -2.33
C ASP A 67 -7.96 0.57 -1.33
N ALA A 68 -8.01 1.84 -1.73
CA ALA A 68 -8.40 2.96 -0.86
C ALA A 68 -9.79 2.77 -0.23
N GLU A 69 -10.74 2.16 -0.96
CA GLU A 69 -12.08 1.86 -0.44
C GLU A 69 -12.03 0.77 0.62
N GLU A 70 -11.35 -0.36 0.36
CA GLU A 70 -11.18 -1.46 1.33
C GLU A 70 -10.39 -1.00 2.56
N ILE A 71 -9.38 -0.13 2.39
CA ILE A 71 -8.66 0.50 3.51
C ILE A 71 -9.63 1.34 4.34
N SER A 72 -10.46 2.15 3.68
CA SER A 72 -11.44 3.00 4.39
C SER A 72 -12.46 2.15 5.14
N ASP A 73 -12.96 1.08 4.54
CA ASP A 73 -13.88 0.13 5.17
C ASP A 73 -13.23 -0.60 6.34
N THR A 74 -12.00 -1.07 6.16
CA THR A 74 -11.20 -1.67 7.23
C THR A 74 -11.07 -0.72 8.42
N ILE A 75 -10.73 0.55 8.18
CA ILE A 75 -10.61 1.56 9.24
C ILE A 75 -11.96 1.81 9.92
N ARG A 76 -13.07 1.81 9.17
CA ARG A 76 -14.42 1.96 9.73
C ARG A 76 -14.83 0.77 10.59
N GLN A 77 -14.49 -0.45 10.17
CA GLN A 77 -14.78 -1.69 10.89
C GLN A 77 -13.89 -1.84 12.12
N ALA A 78 -12.64 -1.39 12.05
CA ALA A 78 -11.70 -1.37 13.17
C ALA A 78 -12.00 -0.28 14.21
N ARG A 79 -13.22 0.26 14.24
CA ARG A 79 -13.65 1.21 15.29
C ARG A 79 -13.40 0.60 16.65
N THR A 80 -12.87 1.43 17.54
CA THR A 80 -12.56 1.04 18.90
C THR A 80 -13.62 1.59 19.87
N ASP A 81 -13.85 0.89 20.97
CA ASP A 81 -14.67 1.41 22.05
C ASP A 81 -13.90 2.39 22.95
N GLU A 82 -14.54 2.83 24.03
CA GLU A 82 -13.95 3.71 25.04
C GLU A 82 -12.71 3.14 25.74
N ASN A 83 -12.51 1.82 25.69
CA ASN A 83 -11.35 1.14 26.24
C ASN A 83 -10.23 0.98 25.21
N GLY A 84 -10.44 1.41 23.96
CA GLY A 84 -9.50 1.25 22.87
C GLY A 84 -9.51 -0.16 22.26
N GLU A 85 -10.48 -1.01 22.63
CA GLU A 85 -10.60 -2.36 22.07
C GLU A 85 -11.28 -2.31 20.71
N ARG A 86 -10.75 -3.04 19.71
CA ARG A 86 -11.36 -3.13 18.38
C ARG A 86 -12.68 -3.87 18.47
N LYS A 87 -13.65 -3.35 17.76
CA LYS A 87 -15.03 -3.54 18.16
C LYS A 87 -15.83 -3.64 16.84
N TRP A 88 -16.15 -4.88 16.49
CA TRP A 88 -16.77 -5.29 15.22
C TRP A 88 -18.29 -5.49 15.41
N TRP A 89 -19.12 -4.54 14.97
CA TRP A 89 -20.59 -4.68 14.83
C TRP A 89 -21.15 -3.72 13.77
#